data_AF-A0A8D2ZNW1-F1
#
_entry.id   AF-A0A8D2ZNW1-F1
#
_cell.length_a   1.000
_cell.length_b   1.000
_cell.length_c   1.000
_cell.angle_alpha   90.00
_cell.angle_beta   90.00
_cell.angle_gamma   90.00
#
_symmetry.space_group_name_H-M   'P 1'
#
loop_
_entity.id
_entity.type
_entity.pdbx_description
1 polymer ?
#
loop_
_entity_poly.entity_id
_entity_poly.type
_entity_poly.pdbx_seq_one_letter_code
_entity_poly.pdbx_strand_id
1 'polypeptide(L)'
;MTKLQQWLLGVSLVVAVWAVVTFDLLDLRLSRTYREVAWPMPLYLLVSFGCYSLATVGYRVATFNDCEEAALELQQQIQEAREDLRKRGLKM
;
A
#
# COMPACT_ATOMS: atom_id res chain seq x y z
N MET A 1 -20.82 -9.89 14.48
CA MET A 1 -19.52 -10.51 14.13
C MET A 1 -18.57 -9.42 13.69
N THR A 2 -17.48 -9.19 14.42
CA THR A 2 -16.55 -8.10 14.10
C THR A 2 -15.75 -8.48 12.85
N LYS A 3 -15.52 -7.53 11.93
CA LYS A 3 -14.73 -7.77 10.70
C LYS A 3 -13.33 -8.32 11.00
N LEU A 4 -12.77 -7.91 12.13
CA LEU A 4 -11.49 -8.40 12.63
C LEU A 4 -11.50 -9.91 12.88
N GLN A 5 -12.54 -10.46 13.51
CA GLN A 5 -12.65 -11.92 13.73
C GLN A 5 -12.71 -12.69 12.42
N GLN A 6 -13.40 -12.17 11.39
CA GLN A 6 -13.46 -12.82 10.08
C GLN A 6 -12.08 -12.90 9.42
N TRP A 7 -11.31 -11.80 9.48
CA TRP A 7 -9.94 -11.77 8.96
C TRP A 7 -9.01 -12.67 9.75
N LEU A 8 -9.09 -12.66 11.09
CA LEU A 8 -8.27 -13.51 11.95
C LEU A 8 -8.50 -15.00 11.68
N LEU A 9 -9.77 -15.41 11.56
CA LEU A 9 -10.11 -16.79 11.24
C LEU A 9 -9.62 -17.18 9.84
N GLY A 10 -9.80 -16.31 8.85
CA GLY A 10 -9.31 -16.56 7.49
C GLY A 10 -7.79 -16.72 7.43
N VAL A 11 -7.04 -15.80 8.04
CA VAL A 11 -5.57 -15.87 8.10
C VAL A 11 -5.12 -17.11 8.87
N SER A 12 -5.75 -17.39 10.01
CA SER A 12 -5.43 -18.58 10.82
C SER A 12 -5.63 -19.88 10.04
N LEU A 13 -6.67 -19.98 9.21
CA LEU A 13 -6.91 -21.16 8.38
C LEU A 13 -5.82 -21.34 7.33
N VAL A 14 -5.42 -20.26 6.66
CA VAL A 14 -4.35 -20.28 5.66
C VAL A 14 -3.01 -20.67 6.29
N VAL A 15 -2.68 -20.10 7.46
CA VAL A 15 -1.46 -20.44 8.20
C VAL A 15 -1.48 -21.89 8.67
N ALA A 16 -2.62 -22.40 9.12
CA ALA A 16 -2.77 -23.79 9.52
C ALA A 16 -2.55 -24.75 8.34
N VAL A 17 -3.14 -24.45 7.18
CA VAL A 17 -2.93 -25.25 5.95
C VAL A 17 -1.46 -25.21 5.53
N TRP A 18 -0.82 -24.04 5.55
CA TRP A 18 0.61 -23.92 5.24
C TRP A 18 1.46 -24.76 6.21
N ALA A 19 1.26 -24.62 7.52
CA ALA A 19 2.00 -25.37 8.54
C ALA A 19 1.84 -26.89 8.37
N VAL A 20 0.64 -27.36 8.06
CA VAL A 20 0.40 -28.79 7.79
C VAL A 20 1.21 -29.28 6.58
N VAL A 21 1.31 -28.48 5.52
CA VAL A 21 2.11 -28.80 4.33
C VAL A 21 3.62 -28.72 4.61
N THR A 22 4.06 -27.77 5.44
CA THR A 22 5.48 -27.58 5.78
C THR A 22 6.01 -28.65 6.75
N PHE A 23 5.26 -28.96 7.80
CA PHE A 23 5.64 -29.92 8.84
C PHE A 23 5.23 -31.36 8.53
N ASP A 24 4.48 -31.57 7.44
CA ASP A 24 4.05 -32.91 6.99
C ASP A 24 3.25 -33.68 8.02
N LEU A 25 2.46 -32.95 8.81
CA LEU A 25 1.74 -33.48 9.98
C LEU A 25 0.69 -34.55 9.64
N LEU A 26 0.38 -34.72 8.35
CA LEU A 26 -0.62 -35.67 7.84
C LEU A 26 -0.01 -36.83 7.04
N ASP A 27 1.32 -36.98 7.00
CA ASP A 27 2.00 -38.00 6.17
C ASP A 27 1.49 -37.99 4.71
N LEU A 28 1.16 -36.78 4.26
CA LEU A 28 0.71 -36.56 2.89
C LEU A 28 1.93 -36.85 2.03
N ARG A 29 1.87 -37.90 1.22
CA ARG A 29 2.89 -38.35 0.25
C ARG A 29 3.16 -37.30 -0.84
N LEU A 30 3.38 -36.04 -0.48
CA LEU A 30 3.70 -34.94 -1.37
C LEU A 30 5.10 -35.16 -1.94
N SER A 31 5.20 -34.98 -3.26
CA SER A 31 6.47 -35.03 -3.97
C SER A 31 7.48 -34.07 -3.35
N ARG A 32 8.74 -34.50 -3.24
CA ARG A 32 9.84 -33.78 -2.60
C ARG A 32 9.97 -32.33 -3.11
N THR A 33 9.69 -32.11 -4.40
CA THR A 33 9.66 -30.79 -5.05
C THR A 33 8.67 -29.81 -4.42
N TYR A 34 7.49 -30.27 -4.00
CA TYR A 34 6.49 -29.36 -3.39
C TYR A 34 6.91 -28.92 -2.00
N ARG A 35 7.62 -29.77 -1.24
CA ARG A 35 8.11 -29.42 0.10
C ARG A 35 9.22 -28.37 0.05
N GLU A 36 10.12 -28.50 -0.91
CA GLU A 36 11.21 -27.54 -1.15
C GLU A 36 10.67 -26.15 -1.52
N VAL A 37 9.53 -26.08 -2.22
CA VAL A 37 8.87 -24.81 -2.58
C VAL A 37 7.96 -24.28 -1.45
N ALA A 38 7.32 -25.16 -0.68
CA ALA A 38 6.40 -24.77 0.40
C ALA A 38 7.12 -24.11 1.58
N TRP A 39 8.37 -24.51 1.87
CA TRP A 39 9.18 -23.94 2.94
C TRP A 39 9.47 -22.43 2.77
N PRO A 40 10.00 -21.95 1.62
CA PRO A 40 10.25 -20.54 1.37
C PRO A 40 9.00 -19.72 0.98
N MET A 41 7.83 -20.35 0.89
CA MET A 41 6.60 -19.71 0.39
C MET A 41 6.20 -18.42 1.14
N PRO A 42 6.29 -18.34 2.49
CA PRO A 42 6.02 -17.09 3.21
C PRO A 42 7.06 -16.00 2.92
N LEU A 43 8.32 -16.38 2.68
CA LEU A 43 9.37 -15.43 2.34
C LEU A 43 9.12 -14.85 0.95
N TYR A 44 8.73 -15.66 -0.03
CA TYR A 44 8.32 -15.18 -1.36
C TYR A 44 7.11 -14.25 -1.29
N LEU A 45 6.12 -14.57 -0.46
CA LEU A 45 4.97 -13.69 -0.21
C LEU A 45 5.42 -12.35 0.39
N LEU A 46 6.33 -12.36 1.36
CA LEU A 46 6.85 -11.15 1.99
C LEU A 46 7.64 -10.29 0.99
N VAL A 47 8.51 -10.89 0.19
CA VAL A 47 9.31 -10.18 -0.82
C VAL A 47 8.40 -9.56 -1.89
N SER A 48 7.44 -10.33 -2.42
CA SER A 48 6.49 -9.82 -3.41
C SER A 48 5.61 -8.70 -2.86
N PHE A 49 5.14 -8.82 -1.62
CA PHE A 49 4.41 -7.76 -0.92
C PHE A 49 5.29 -6.52 -0.71
N GLY A 50 6.55 -6.69 -0.34
CA GLY A 50 7.53 -5.61 -0.20
C GLY A 50 7.74 -4.86 -1.52
N CYS A 51 7.97 -5.58 -2.62
CA CYS A 51 8.10 -5.00 -3.96
C CYS A 51 6.83 -4.27 -4.39
N TYR A 52 5.66 -4.85 -4.15
CA TYR A 52 4.37 -4.22 -4.46
C TYR A 52 4.15 -2.93 -3.65
N SER A 53 4.48 -2.96 -2.36
CA SER A 53 4.40 -1.78 -1.48
C SER A 53 5.35 -0.69 -1.96
N LEU A 54 6.61 -1.02 -2.26
CA LEU A 54 7.60 -0.09 -2.80
C LEU A 54 7.15 0.51 -4.14
N ALA A 55 6.63 -0.30 -5.05
CA ALA A 55 6.11 0.17 -6.34
C ALA A 55 4.92 1.11 -6.15
N THR A 56 3.99 0.77 -5.24
CA THR A 56 2.80 1.59 -4.97
C THR A 56 3.18 2.93 -4.34
N VAL A 57 4.09 2.92 -3.36
CA VAL A 57 4.59 4.14 -2.72
C VAL A 57 5.39 4.96 -3.71
N GLY A 58 6.30 4.34 -4.46
CA GLY A 58 7.10 5.01 -5.49
C GLY A 58 6.24 5.64 -6.58
N TYR A 59 5.20 4.95 -7.04
CA TYR A 59 4.22 5.49 -7.99
C TYR A 59 3.47 6.68 -7.39
N ARG A 60 2.95 6.56 -6.17
CA ARG A 60 2.24 7.67 -5.51
C ARG A 60 3.12 8.88 -5.24
N VAL A 61 4.39 8.67 -4.90
CA VAL A 61 5.38 9.75 -4.71
C VAL A 61 5.73 10.40 -6.05
N ALA A 62 5.94 9.60 -7.10
CA ALA A 62 6.23 10.13 -8.44
C ALA A 62 5.05 10.92 -9.02
N THR A 63 3.81 10.51 -8.72
CA THR A 63 2.58 11.19 -9.15
C THR A 63 2.13 12.30 -8.20
N PHE A 64 2.86 12.59 -7.12
CA PHE A 64 2.51 13.66 -6.16
C PHE A 64 2.81 15.08 -6.68
N ASN A 65 3.03 15.27 -7.99
CA ASN A 65 3.50 16.53 -8.56
C ASN A 65 2.43 17.44 -9.21
N ASP A 66 1.15 17.08 -9.25
CA ASP A 66 0.14 17.98 -9.85
C ASP A 66 -0.40 19.03 -8.87
N CYS A 67 0.48 19.58 -8.01
CA CYS A 67 0.19 20.80 -7.23
C CYS A 67 0.64 22.08 -7.96
N GLU A 68 1.19 21.98 -9.16
CA GLU A 68 1.65 23.13 -9.94
C GLU A 68 0.48 24.00 -10.41
N GLU A 69 -0.61 23.38 -10.87
CA GLU A 69 -1.84 24.08 -11.27
C GLU A 69 -2.50 24.80 -10.08
N ALA A 70 -2.66 24.10 -8.95
CA ALA A 70 -3.23 24.68 -7.73
C ALA A 70 -2.35 25.82 -7.16
N ALA A 71 -1.02 25.71 -7.26
CA ALA A 71 -0.10 26.77 -6.85
C ALA A 71 -0.20 28.01 -7.76
N LEU A 72 -0.37 27.81 -9.08
CA LEU A 72 -0.58 28.87 -10.06
C LEU A 72 -1.91 29.60 -9.85
N GLU A 73 -3.00 28.86 -9.64
CA GLU A 73 -4.31 29.45 -9.33
C GLU A 73 -4.27 30.25 -8.03
N LEU A 74 -3.63 29.73 -6.97
CA LEU A 74 -3.44 30.45 -5.71
C LEU A 74 -2.62 31.74 -5.91
N GLN A 75 -1.56 31.71 -6.73
CA GLN A 75 -0.77 32.91 -7.02
C GLN A 75 -1.56 33.98 -7.77
N GLN A 76 -2.41 33.59 -8.73
CA GLN A 76 -3.30 34.51 -9.42
C GLN A 76 -4.32 35.14 -8.46
N GLN A 77 -4.94 34.35 -7.60
CA GLN A 77 -5.88 34.85 -6.58
C GLN A 77 -5.21 35.86 -5.62
N ILE A 78 -3.95 35.61 -5.25
CA ILE A 78 -3.17 36.55 -4.42
C ILE A 78 -2.92 37.87 -5.16
N GLN A 79 -2.60 37.83 -6.46
CA GLN A 79 -2.41 39.05 -7.25
C GLN A 79 -3.70 39.86 -7.39
N GLU A 80 -4.82 39.21 -7.72
CA GLU A 80 -6.12 39.87 -7.81
C GLU A 80 -6.55 40.50 -6.48
N ALA A 81 -6.39 39.76 -5.37
CA ALA A 81 -6.70 40.28 -4.04
C ALA A 81 -5.83 41.49 -3.68
N ARG A 82 -4.54 41.47 -4.05
CA ARG A 82 -3.62 42.61 -3.87
C ARG A 82 -4.04 43.83 -4.70
N GLU A 83 -4.51 43.62 -5.91
CA GLU A 83 -5.01 44.71 -6.76
C GLU A 83 -6.32 45.29 -6.25
N ASP A 84 -7.26 44.45 -5.80
CA ASP A 84 -8.54 44.92 -5.25
C ASP A 84 -8.35 45.71 -3.95
N LEU A 85 -7.44 45.28 -3.08
CA LEU A 85 -7.07 46.04 -1.87
C LEU A 85 -6.46 47.40 -2.23
N ARG A 86 -5.59 47.45 -3.25
CA ARG A 86 -4.99 48.70 -3.74
C ARG A 86 -6.04 49.64 -4.32
N LYS A 87 -7.01 49.12 -5.09
CA LYS A 87 -8.16 49.89 -5.62
C LYS A 87 -9.04 50.44 -4.49
N ARG A 88 -9.21 49.68 -3.41
CA ARG A 88 -9.95 50.11 -2.20
C ARG A 88 -9.18 51.08 -1.31
N GLY A 89 -7.96 51.49 -1.70
CA GLY A 89 -7.14 52.43 -0.93
C GLY A 89 -6.53 51.84 0.35
N LEU A 90 -6.63 50.52 0.53
CA LEU A 90 -6.04 49.80 1.65
C LEU A 90 -4.60 49.43 1.27
N LYS A 91 -3.63 50.00 1.97
CA LYS A 91 -2.22 49.62 1.80
C LYS A 91 -1.99 48.23 2.41
N MET A 92 -1.48 47.30 1.60
CA MET A 92 -0.71 46.15 2.07
C MET A 92 0.70 46.59 2.45
#